data_AF-A0A4R0N269-F1
#
_entry.id   AF-A0A4R0N269-F1
#
_cell.length_a   1.000
_cell.length_b   1.000
_cell.length_c   1.000
_cell.angle_alpha   90.00
_cell.angle_beta   90.00
_cell.angle_gamma   90.00
#
_symmetry.space_group_name_H-M   'P 1'
#
loop_
_entity.id
_entity.type
_entity.pdbx_description
1 polymer ?
#
loop_
_entity_poly.entity_id
_entity_poly.type
_entity_poly.pdbx_seq_one_letter_code
_entity_poly.pdbx_strand_id
1 'polypeptide(L)'
;MDFNQFLEQEKERVLKLYTVNHKPGFSTKQELSDWYLSQIQKQNYNCYYCETSIFDIRSLIEVNVLKARKIRYGFRGLVLEIDKKENSLGYQKENCVLACYYCNNDKSYTMDSNLYKKYFGISRFNFFQALINQMRKEK
;
A
#
# COMPACT_ATOMS: atom_id res chain seq x y z
N MET A 1 9.89 6.10 14.32
CA MET A 1 9.64 7.06 13.24
C MET A 1 8.37 7.80 13.60
N ASP A 2 8.42 9.12 13.70
CA ASP A 2 7.23 9.94 13.93
C ASP A 2 6.32 9.93 12.69
N PHE A 3 4.99 10.03 12.87
CA PHE A 3 4.04 10.02 11.76
C PHE A 3 4.27 11.22 10.82
N ASN A 4 4.61 12.39 11.35
CA ASN A 4 4.88 13.56 10.50
C ASN A 4 6.13 13.34 9.64
N GLN A 5 7.19 12.78 10.23
CA GLN A 5 8.40 12.43 9.49
C GLN A 5 8.11 11.42 8.37
N PHE A 6 7.26 10.41 8.64
CA PHE A 6 6.83 9.47 7.62
C PHE A 6 6.05 10.15 6.47
N LEU A 7 5.11 11.04 6.80
CA LEU A 7 4.32 11.76 5.79
C LEU A 7 5.19 12.67 4.91
N GLU A 8 6.17 13.37 5.47
CA GLU A 8 7.08 14.21 4.67
C GLU A 8 7.95 13.36 3.72
N GLN A 9 8.43 12.19 4.17
CA GLN A 9 9.15 11.26 3.30
C GLN A 9 8.26 10.73 2.16
N GLU A 10 7.01 10.39 2.47
CA GLU A 10 6.05 9.93 1.46
C GLU A 10 5.69 11.03 0.46
N LYS A 11 5.56 12.28 0.92
CA LYS A 11 5.34 13.45 0.07
C LYS A 11 6.45 13.61 -0.96
N GLU A 12 7.71 13.63 -0.51
CA GLU A 12 8.86 13.74 -1.40
C GLU A 12 8.95 12.57 -2.39
N ARG A 13 8.62 11.36 -1.93
CA ARG A 13 8.62 10.15 -2.76
C ARG A 13 7.54 10.23 -3.84
N VAL A 14 6.29 10.52 -3.47
CA VAL A 14 5.15 10.50 -4.38
C VAL A 14 5.26 11.58 -5.45
N LEU A 15 5.76 12.77 -5.09
CA LEU A 15 6.04 13.84 -6.06
C LEU A 15 6.97 13.38 -7.20
N LYS A 16 7.89 12.45 -6.95
CA LYS A 16 8.85 11.90 -7.93
C LYS A 16 8.26 10.78 -8.79
N LEU A 17 7.10 10.22 -8.41
CA LEU A 17 6.47 9.07 -9.08
C LEU A 17 5.37 9.46 -10.06
N TYR A 18 5.04 10.74 -10.16
CA TYR A 18 4.05 11.23 -11.10
C TYR A 18 4.49 10.96 -12.55
N THR A 19 3.56 10.46 -13.36
CA THR A 19 3.77 10.12 -14.78
C THR A 19 2.52 10.49 -15.58
N VAL A 20 2.64 10.49 -16.92
CA VAL A 20 1.53 10.82 -17.83
C VAL A 20 0.29 9.93 -17.65
N ASN A 21 0.45 8.69 -17.17
CA ASN A 21 -0.65 7.75 -16.93
C ASN A 21 -1.54 8.16 -15.76
N HIS A 22 -1.04 9.03 -14.87
CA HIS A 22 -1.81 9.55 -13.75
C HIS A 22 -2.70 10.73 -14.16
N LYS A 23 -2.41 11.40 -15.29
CA LYS A 23 -3.10 12.60 -15.77
C LYS A 23 -4.64 12.50 -15.78
N PRO A 24 -5.27 11.35 -16.13
CA PRO A 24 -6.72 11.22 -16.10
C PRO A 24 -7.35 11.35 -14.70
N GLY A 25 -6.65 10.97 -13.64
CA GLY A 25 -7.15 11.09 -12.25
C GLY A 25 -6.44 12.14 -11.40
N PHE A 26 -5.25 12.55 -11.80
CA PHE A 26 -4.40 13.49 -11.10
C PHE A 26 -3.74 14.38 -12.14
N SER A 27 -4.19 15.62 -12.27
CA SER A 27 -3.72 16.57 -13.29
C SER A 27 -2.27 17.03 -13.03
N THR A 28 -1.84 17.01 -11.77
CA THR A 28 -0.49 17.44 -11.36
C THR A 28 0.15 16.47 -10.36
N LYS A 29 1.48 16.54 -10.25
CA LYS A 29 2.22 15.80 -9.21
C LYS A 29 1.82 16.23 -7.79
N GLN A 30 1.48 17.51 -7.59
CA GLN A 30 0.95 18.03 -6.33
C GLN A 30 -0.37 17.35 -5.99
N GLU A 31 -1.31 17.32 -6.93
CA GLU A 31 -2.61 16.69 -6.75
C GLU A 31 -2.49 15.19 -6.44
N LEU A 32 -1.57 14.47 -7.09
CA LEU A 32 -1.25 13.08 -6.75
C LEU A 32 -0.72 12.94 -5.31
N SER A 33 0.23 13.80 -4.93
CA SER A 33 0.83 13.79 -3.58
C SER A 33 -0.21 14.10 -2.51
N ASP A 34 -1.00 15.15 -2.71
CA ASP A 34 -2.01 15.60 -1.74
C ASP A 34 -3.09 14.52 -1.56
N TRP A 35 -3.53 13.91 -2.67
CA TRP A 35 -4.43 12.76 -2.60
C TRP A 35 -3.79 11.58 -1.87
N TYR A 36 -2.54 11.23 -2.15
CA TYR A 36 -1.86 10.11 -1.49
C TYR A 36 -1.76 10.33 0.02
N LEU A 37 -1.34 11.51 0.46
CA LEU A 37 -1.21 11.86 1.88
C LEU A 37 -2.56 11.88 2.58
N SER A 38 -3.58 12.47 1.94
CA SER A 38 -4.95 12.43 2.47
C SER A 38 -5.47 11.00 2.57
N GLN A 39 -5.22 10.18 1.55
CA GLN A 39 -5.71 8.80 1.49
C GLN A 39 -5.02 7.89 2.49
N ILE A 40 -3.70 8.03 2.71
CA ILE A 40 -2.99 7.21 3.72
C ILE A 40 -3.47 7.55 5.13
N GLN A 41 -3.74 8.83 5.43
CA GLN A 41 -4.33 9.24 6.70
C GLN A 41 -5.77 8.74 6.85
N LYS A 42 -6.60 8.87 5.80
CA LYS A 42 -7.98 8.36 5.77
C LYS A 42 -8.05 6.85 5.98
N GLN A 43 -7.07 6.11 5.46
CA GLN A 43 -6.93 4.66 5.67
C GLN A 43 -6.23 4.28 6.98
N ASN A 44 -5.94 5.25 7.86
CA ASN A 44 -5.20 5.04 9.11
C ASN A 44 -3.88 4.27 8.89
N TYR A 45 -3.16 4.59 7.82
CA TYR A 45 -1.89 3.95 7.43
C TYR A 45 -1.99 2.44 7.14
N ASN A 46 -3.21 1.93 6.95
CA ASN A 46 -3.48 0.52 6.71
C ASN A 46 -3.65 0.24 5.21
N CYS A 47 -3.29 -0.99 4.81
CA CYS A 47 -3.64 -1.53 3.52
C CYS A 47 -5.17 -1.58 3.36
N TYR A 48 -5.71 -1.11 2.23
CA TYR A 48 -7.15 -1.15 1.96
C TYR A 48 -7.74 -2.58 1.99
N TYR A 49 -6.96 -3.58 1.59
CA TYR A 49 -7.41 -4.97 1.44
C TYR A 49 -7.30 -5.78 2.72
N CYS A 50 -6.10 -5.87 3.28
CA CYS A 50 -5.84 -6.70 4.46
C CYS A 50 -5.85 -5.92 5.76
N GLU A 51 -6.04 -4.59 5.73
CA GLU A 51 -6.20 -3.72 6.90
C GLU A 51 -5.01 -3.72 7.88
N THR A 52 -3.90 -4.39 7.54
CA THR A 52 -2.64 -4.34 8.27
C THR A 52 -1.94 -3.00 8.04
N SER A 53 -1.44 -2.43 9.14
CA SER A 53 -0.65 -1.20 9.13
C SER A 53 0.65 -1.37 8.35
N ILE A 54 1.03 -0.32 7.60
CA ILE A 54 2.33 -0.30 6.92
C ILE A 54 3.50 -0.41 7.91
N PHE A 55 3.33 0.06 9.15
CA PHE A 55 4.36 -0.03 10.17
C PHE A 55 4.59 -1.47 10.62
N ASP A 56 3.52 -2.24 10.85
CA ASP A 56 3.64 -3.67 11.17
C ASP A 56 4.27 -4.46 10.00
N ILE A 57 3.86 -4.16 8.76
CA ILE A 57 4.45 -4.79 7.57
C ILE A 57 5.95 -4.48 7.47
N ARG A 58 6.36 -3.23 7.72
CA ARG A 58 7.77 -2.83 7.74
C ARG A 58 8.54 -3.57 8.83
N SER A 59 7.99 -3.69 10.03
CA SER A 59 8.62 -4.45 11.12
C SER A 59 8.82 -5.92 10.75
N LEU A 60 7.81 -6.56 10.14
CA LEU A 60 7.95 -7.94 9.66
C LEU A 60 9.04 -8.10 8.58
N ILE A 61 9.22 -7.11 7.71
CA ILE A 61 10.29 -7.10 6.70
C ILE A 61 11.65 -6.91 7.35
N GLU A 62 11.75 -5.98 8.30
CA GLU A 62 12.99 -5.65 9.03
C GLU A 62 13.55 -6.87 9.77
N VAL A 63 12.69 -7.67 10.40
CA VAL A 63 13.08 -8.93 11.05
C VAL A 63 13.14 -10.12 10.10
N ASN A 64 13.11 -9.90 8.78
CA ASN A 64 13.22 -10.90 7.73
C ASN A 64 12.11 -11.98 7.69
N VAL A 65 11.02 -11.82 8.45
CA VAL A 65 9.84 -12.70 8.44
C VAL A 65 9.06 -12.54 7.14
N LEU A 66 8.93 -11.32 6.64
CA LEU A 66 8.44 -11.03 5.30
C LEU A 66 9.59 -10.61 4.38
N LYS A 67 9.48 -10.93 3.09
CA LYS A 67 10.47 -10.55 2.07
C LYS A 67 9.96 -9.41 1.21
N ALA A 68 10.66 -8.28 1.25
CA ALA A 68 10.51 -7.23 0.26
C ALA A 68 10.89 -7.74 -1.14
N ARG A 69 10.24 -7.23 -2.19
CA ARG A 69 10.58 -7.60 -3.57
C ARG A 69 11.62 -6.65 -4.13
N LYS A 70 12.81 -7.16 -4.43
CA LYS A 70 13.83 -6.42 -5.19
C LYS A 70 13.31 -6.12 -6.60
N ILE A 71 13.47 -4.87 -7.04
CA ILE A 71 13.20 -4.42 -8.41
C ILE A 71 14.48 -3.83 -8.99
N ARG A 72 14.45 -3.43 -10.28
CA ARG A 72 15.62 -2.86 -10.97
C ARG A 72 16.24 -1.70 -10.19
N TYR A 73 15.40 -0.88 -9.57
CA TYR A 73 15.81 0.25 -8.74
C TYR A 73 15.05 0.22 -7.40
N GLY A 74 15.67 -0.37 -6.36
CA GLY A 74 15.11 -0.42 -5.00
C GLY A 74 14.26 -1.65 -4.70
N PHE A 75 13.29 -1.49 -3.81
CA PHE A 75 12.47 -2.57 -3.26
C PHE A 75 11.00 -2.16 -3.17
N ARG A 76 10.09 -3.12 -3.39
CA ARG A 76 8.66 -3.00 -3.10
C ARG A 76 8.33 -3.66 -1.76
N GLY A 77 7.29 -3.15 -1.09
CA GLY A 77 6.77 -3.67 0.18
C GLY A 77 7.01 -2.79 1.40
N LEU A 78 7.85 -1.76 1.30
CA LEU A 78 8.13 -0.84 2.41
C LEU A 78 7.17 0.35 2.50
N VAL A 79 6.31 0.52 1.50
CA VAL A 79 5.29 1.57 1.39
C VAL A 79 3.97 0.96 0.93
N LEU A 80 2.87 1.68 1.16
CA LEU A 80 1.63 1.38 0.46
C LEU A 80 1.72 1.89 -0.98
N GLU A 81 1.09 1.17 -1.89
CA GLU A 81 1.11 1.44 -3.32
C GLU A 81 -0.29 1.81 -3.77
N ILE A 82 -0.39 2.65 -4.80
CA ILE A 82 -1.66 2.97 -5.43
C ILE A 82 -2.12 1.75 -6.22
N ASP A 83 -3.30 1.23 -5.86
CA ASP A 83 -3.98 0.20 -6.62
C ASP A 83 -5.34 0.70 -7.11
N LYS A 84 -5.79 0.15 -8.24
CA LYS A 84 -7.10 0.41 -8.83
C LYS A 84 -8.09 -0.60 -8.27
N LYS A 85 -9.21 -0.11 -7.75
CA LYS A 85 -10.31 -0.98 -7.29
C LYS A 85 -10.84 -1.81 -8.43
N GLU A 86 -11.20 -1.14 -9.51
CA GLU A 86 -11.62 -1.75 -10.77
C GLU A 86 -10.52 -1.58 -11.81
N ASN A 87 -10.04 -2.69 -12.36
CA ASN A 87 -8.87 -2.67 -13.24
C ASN A 87 -9.10 -1.88 -14.53
N SER A 88 -10.34 -1.86 -15.01
CA SER A 88 -10.82 -1.23 -16.25
C SER A 88 -10.95 0.30 -16.15
N LEU A 89 -11.14 0.87 -14.95
CA LEU A 89 -11.42 2.31 -14.78
C LEU A 89 -10.17 3.19 -14.69
N GLY A 90 -8.97 2.60 -14.75
CA GLY A 90 -7.70 3.35 -14.73
C GLY A 90 -7.43 4.05 -13.40
N TYR A 91 -6.47 4.97 -13.39
CA TYR A 91 -6.10 5.75 -12.20
C TYR A 91 -7.00 6.98 -12.08
N GLN A 92 -8.10 6.84 -11.34
CA GLN A 92 -9.02 7.92 -10.96
C GLN A 92 -9.09 7.99 -9.43
N LYS A 93 -9.22 9.18 -8.83
CA LYS A 93 -9.18 9.34 -7.35
C LYS A 93 -10.17 8.44 -6.64
N GLU A 94 -11.36 8.30 -7.20
CA GLU A 94 -12.46 7.50 -6.66
C GLU A 94 -12.26 6.01 -6.90
N ASN A 95 -11.48 5.63 -7.91
CA ASN A 95 -11.13 4.24 -8.21
C ASN A 95 -9.84 3.78 -7.53
N CYS A 96 -9.02 4.70 -7.00
CA CYS A 96 -7.74 4.37 -6.39
C CYS A 96 -7.86 4.13 -4.88
N VAL A 97 -7.03 3.24 -4.37
CA VAL A 97 -6.83 2.96 -2.94
C VAL A 97 -5.34 2.75 -2.65
N LEU A 98 -4.94 2.77 -1.39
CA LEU A 98 -3.58 2.40 -0.99
C LEU A 98 -3.54 0.96 -0.48
N ALA A 99 -2.71 0.13 -1.08
CA ALA A 99 -2.59 -1.30 -0.77
C ALA A 99 -1.14 -1.67 -0.47
N CYS A 100 -0.92 -2.65 0.41
CA CYS A 100 0.42 -3.20 0.55
C CYS A 100 0.80 -3.96 -0.73
N TYR A 101 2.11 -3.99 -1.02
CA TYR A 101 2.65 -4.68 -2.19
C TYR A 101 2.10 -6.11 -2.36
N TYR A 102 2.01 -6.87 -1.27
CA TYR A 102 1.55 -8.26 -1.32
C TYR A 102 0.09 -8.36 -1.79
N CYS A 103 -0.81 -7.54 -1.24
CA CYS A 103 -2.21 -7.55 -1.67
C CYS A 103 -2.37 -7.04 -3.09
N ASN A 104 -1.67 -5.96 -3.46
CA ASN A 104 -1.72 -5.41 -4.80
C ASN A 104 -1.24 -6.42 -5.84
N ASN A 105 -0.09 -7.06 -5.58
CA ASN A 105 0.50 -8.07 -6.46
C ASN A 105 -0.39 -9.32 -6.60
N ASP A 106 -1.02 -9.77 -5.52
CA ASP A 106 -1.91 -10.93 -5.54
C ASP A 106 -3.23 -10.64 -6.26
N LYS A 107 -3.85 -9.48 -6.01
CA LYS A 107 -5.05 -9.05 -6.74
C LYS A 107 -4.77 -8.99 -8.24
N SER A 108 -3.63 -8.38 -8.60
CA SER A 108 -3.18 -8.26 -9.99
C SER A 108 -4.31 -7.68 -10.87
N TYR A 109 -4.37 -8.12 -12.13
CA TYR A 109 -5.48 -7.91 -13.05
C TYR A 109 -6.52 -9.05 -12.99
N THR A 110 -6.39 -9.97 -12.04
CA THR A 110 -7.21 -11.18 -11.97
C THR A 110 -8.63 -10.91 -11.45
N MET A 111 -8.78 -9.92 -10.56
CA MET A 111 -10.07 -9.55 -9.98
C MET A 111 -10.09 -8.10 -9.49
N ASP A 112 -11.29 -7.59 -9.24
CA ASP A 112 -11.50 -6.26 -8.67
C ASP A 112 -11.57 -6.30 -7.13
N SER A 113 -11.49 -5.12 -6.54
CA SER A 113 -11.26 -4.93 -5.10
C SER A 113 -12.25 -5.64 -4.21
N ASN A 114 -13.53 -5.65 -4.57
CA ASN A 114 -14.59 -6.17 -3.73
C ASN A 114 -14.45 -7.68 -3.52
N LEU A 115 -14.15 -8.42 -4.59
CA LEU A 115 -13.90 -9.86 -4.52
C LEU A 115 -12.59 -10.15 -3.78
N TYR A 116 -11.51 -9.42 -4.12
CA TYR A 116 -10.23 -9.64 -3.47
C TYR A 116 -10.29 -9.40 -1.96
N LYS A 117 -10.88 -8.26 -1.55
CA LYS A 117 -11.03 -7.90 -0.14
C LYS A 117 -11.86 -8.95 0.62
N LYS A 118 -12.97 -9.41 0.02
CA LYS A 118 -13.88 -10.38 0.65
C LYS A 118 -13.21 -11.73 0.92
N TYR A 119 -12.46 -12.28 -0.05
CA TYR A 119 -11.97 -13.65 0.05
C TYR A 119 -10.49 -13.76 0.47
N PHE A 120 -9.65 -12.82 0.02
CA PHE A 120 -8.20 -12.88 0.23
C PHE A 120 -7.71 -11.85 1.25
N GLY A 121 -8.35 -10.67 1.30
CA GLY A 121 -8.00 -9.60 2.24
C GLY A 121 -7.99 -10.06 3.70
N ILE A 122 -9.10 -10.70 4.14
CA ILE A 122 -9.22 -11.22 5.51
C ILE A 122 -8.23 -12.34 5.82
N SER A 123 -7.98 -13.24 4.86
CA SER A 123 -7.02 -14.33 5.00
C SER A 123 -5.60 -13.79 5.15
N ARG A 124 -5.25 -12.75 4.37
CA ARG A 124 -3.97 -12.04 4.48
C ARG A 124 -3.83 -11.31 5.81
N PHE A 125 -4.89 -10.67 6.30
CA PHE A 125 -4.91 -10.04 7.62
C PHE A 125 -4.56 -11.06 8.71
N ASN A 126 -5.30 -12.17 8.76
CA ASN A 126 -5.09 -13.21 9.76
C ASN A 126 -3.67 -13.77 9.72
N PHE A 127 -3.13 -14.00 8.51
CA PHE A 127 -1.75 -14.45 8.35
C PHE A 127 -0.73 -13.43 8.90
N PHE A 128 -0.85 -12.15 8.55
CA PHE A 128 0.05 -11.12 9.08
C PHE A 128 -0.08 -10.95 10.58
N GLN A 129 -1.29 -11.02 11.14
CA GLN A 129 -1.49 -10.98 12.60
C GLN A 129 -0.83 -12.17 13.30
N ALA A 130 -0.88 -13.37 12.72
CA ALA A 130 -0.19 -14.54 13.27
C ALA A 130 1.34 -14.31 13.33
N LEU A 131 1.93 -13.78 12.26
CA LEU A 131 3.36 -13.46 12.21
C LEU A 131 3.75 -12.38 13.23
N ILE A 132 2.94 -11.32 13.35
CA ILE A 132 3.17 -10.24 14.31
C ILE A 132 3.11 -10.78 15.75
N ASN A 133 2.12 -11.62 16.05
CA ASN A 133 1.96 -12.22 17.37
C ASN A 133 3.10 -13.18 17.70
N GLN A 134 3.60 -13.95 16.73
CA GLN A 134 4.77 -14.79 16.92
C GLN A 134 6.02 -13.94 17.21
N MET A 135 6.29 -12.92 16.39
CA MET A 135 7.42 -12.00 16.58
C MET A 135 7.38 -11.31 17.96
N ARG A 136 6.19 -10.99 18.50
CA ARG A 136 6.04 -10.37 19.82
C ARG A 136 6.25 -11.34 21.00
N LYS A 137 6.06 -12.65 20.80
CA LYS A 137 6.30 -13.67 21.83
C LYS A 137 7.76 -14.08 21.96
N GLU A 138 8.54 -13.87 20.91
CA GLU A 138 9.99 -14.19 20.86
C GLU A 138 10.86 -13.04 21.41
N LYS A 139 10.26 -11.93 21.84
CA LYS A 139 10.90 -10.80 22.53
C LYS A 139 10.68 -10.89 24.03
#